data_AF-A0A4Q0XZJ4-F1
#
_entry.id   AF-A0A4Q0XZJ4-F1
#
_cell.length_a   1.000
_cell.length_b   1.000
_cell.length_c   1.000
_cell.angle_alpha   90.00
_cell.angle_beta   90.00
_cell.angle_gamma   90.00
#
_symmetry.space_group_name_H-M   'P 1'
#
loop_
_entity.id
_entity.type
_entity.pdbx_description
1 polymer ?
#
loop_
_entity_poly.entity_id
_entity_poly.type
_entity_poly.pdbx_seq_one_letter_code
_entity_poly.pdbx_strand_id
1 'polypeptide(L)'
;MNELKIHDIKELVDIPDFSLYIYMLLWILGCLVFFILVFIIIKLFLNRKKNKRKEYYKILKSVDLDNSKQAAYKITKYARLLSQSDREKKLCHELIEELETYKYKKEVEALSSDFKIIFGRFMDSVDV
;
A
#
# COMPACT_ATOMS: atom_id res chain seq x y z
N MET A 1 60.67 -3.82 -75.43
CA MET A 1 59.68 -4.20 -74.40
C MET A 1 59.70 -3.11 -73.35
N ASN A 2 58.61 -2.36 -73.18
CA ASN A 2 58.52 -1.33 -72.14
C ASN A 2 58.15 -2.02 -70.82
N GLU A 3 59.00 -1.86 -69.80
CA GLU A 3 58.75 -2.40 -68.46
C GLU A 3 57.63 -1.59 -67.78
N LEU A 4 56.50 -2.25 -67.52
CA LEU A 4 55.43 -1.69 -66.70
C LEU A 4 55.89 -1.67 -65.25
N LYS A 5 56.03 -0.46 -64.69
CA LYS A 5 56.40 -0.24 -63.30
C LYS A 5 55.21 -0.58 -62.40
N ILE A 6 55.21 -1.80 -61.87
CA ILE A 6 54.17 -2.27 -60.94
C ILE A 6 54.33 -1.48 -59.64
N HIS A 7 53.28 -0.74 -59.26
CA HIS A 7 53.24 -0.05 -57.98
C HIS A 7 52.83 -1.07 -56.92
N ASP A 8 53.62 -1.16 -55.85
CA ASP A 8 53.42 -2.09 -54.76
C ASP A 8 52.08 -1.80 -54.04
N ILE A 9 51.53 -2.82 -53.39
CA ILE A 9 50.22 -2.78 -52.73
C ILE A 9 50.27 -1.70 -51.62
N LYS A 10 49.22 -0.87 -51.56
CA LYS A 10 49.12 0.23 -50.57
C LYS A 10 49.33 -0.30 -49.16
N GLU A 11 50.03 0.49 -48.34
CA GLU A 11 50.21 0.22 -46.92
C GLU A 11 48.86 0.07 -46.20
N LEU A 12 48.85 -0.76 -45.16
CA LEU A 12 47.67 -0.97 -44.32
C LEU A 12 47.27 0.36 -43.68
N VAL A 13 46.08 0.84 -44.03
CA VAL A 13 45.49 2.03 -43.42
C VAL A 13 44.68 1.58 -42.21
N ASP A 14 45.03 2.07 -41.03
CA ASP A 14 44.26 1.82 -39.82
C ASP A 14 42.90 2.50 -39.93
N ILE A 15 41.84 1.68 -39.94
CA ILE A 15 40.46 2.16 -39.91
C ILE A 15 40.05 2.22 -38.44
N PRO A 16 39.77 3.41 -37.89
CA PRO A 16 39.33 3.51 -36.51
C PRO A 16 37.94 2.88 -36.35
N ASP A 17 37.84 1.83 -35.54
CA ASP A 17 36.57 1.14 -35.23
C ASP A 17 36.14 1.42 -33.79
N PHE A 18 34.98 2.06 -33.63
CA PHE A 18 34.37 2.38 -32.34
C PHE A 18 33.17 1.48 -31.99
N SER A 19 32.84 0.50 -32.83
CA SER A 19 31.63 -0.31 -32.71
C SER A 19 31.50 -1.01 -31.36
N LEU A 20 32.62 -1.53 -30.84
CA LEU A 20 32.67 -2.17 -29.51
C LEU A 20 32.39 -1.18 -28.37
N TYR A 21 32.93 0.03 -28.45
CA TYR A 21 32.70 1.06 -27.43
C TYR A 21 31.25 1.53 -27.41
N ILE A 22 30.65 1.69 -28.60
CA ILE A 22 29.22 2.04 -28.74
C ILE A 22 28.34 0.94 -28.16
N TYR A 23 28.66 -0.33 -28.46
CA TYR A 23 27.93 -1.48 -27.91
C TYR A 23 27.99 -1.55 -26.38
N MET A 24 29.18 -1.35 -25.79
CA MET A 24 29.35 -1.30 -24.33
C MET A 24 28.55 -0.16 -23.70
N LEU A 25 28.58 1.03 -24.31
CA LEU A 25 27.83 2.19 -23.82
C LEU A 25 26.32 1.95 -23.83
N LEU A 26 25.79 1.33 -24.89
CA LEU A 26 24.38 0.95 -24.98
C LEU A 26 24.00 -0.06 -23.90
N TRP A 27 24.86 -1.04 -23.61
CA TRP A 27 24.64 -1.99 -22.52
C TRP A 27 24.59 -1.32 -21.15
N ILE A 28 25.50 -0.38 -20.88
CA ILE A 28 25.53 0.37 -19.62
C ILE A 28 24.24 1.20 -19.47
N LEU A 29 23.83 1.90 -20.52
CA LEU A 29 22.57 2.66 -20.55
C LEU A 29 21.36 1.75 -20.35
N GLY A 30 21.31 0.61 -21.02
CA GLY A 30 20.24 -0.38 -20.89
C GLY A 30 20.11 -0.90 -19.46
N CYS A 31 21.24 -1.28 -18.84
CA CYS A 31 21.28 -1.69 -17.45
C CYS A 31 20.81 -0.58 -16.51
N LEU A 32 21.25 0.67 -16.72
CA LEU A 32 20.85 1.81 -15.90
C LEU A 32 19.33 2.04 -15.95
N VAL A 33 18.74 2.03 -17.15
CA VAL A 33 17.29 2.16 -17.33
C VAL A 33 16.55 1.00 -16.66
N PHE A 34 17.05 -0.24 -16.80
CA PHE A 34 16.47 -1.40 -16.15
C PHE A 34 16.44 -1.27 -14.63
N PHE A 35 17.55 -0.86 -14.00
CA PHE A 35 17.59 -0.65 -12.55
C PHE A 35 16.64 0.46 -12.09
N ILE A 36 16.51 1.55 -12.86
CA ILE A 36 15.55 2.62 -12.56
C ILE A 36 14.11 2.09 -12.60
N LEU A 37 13.76 1.30 -13.62
CA LEU A 37 12.43 0.70 -13.73
C LEU A 37 12.13 -0.25 -12.55
N VAL A 38 13.07 -1.13 -12.20
CA VAL A 38 12.93 -2.03 -11.05
C VAL A 38 12.76 -1.24 -9.76
N PHE A 39 13.54 -0.18 -9.56
CA PHE A 39 13.42 0.68 -8.38
C PHE A 39 12.05 1.36 -8.29
N ILE A 40 11.54 1.89 -9.41
CA ILE A 40 10.21 2.50 -9.48
C ILE A 40 9.13 1.46 -9.14
N ILE A 41 9.21 0.26 -9.71
CA ILE A 41 8.27 -0.83 -9.43
C ILE A 41 8.28 -1.17 -7.93
N ILE A 42 9.46 -1.44 -7.35
CA ILE A 42 9.60 -1.75 -5.93
C ILE A 42 9.01 -0.63 -5.07
N LYS A 43 9.35 0.63 -5.37
CA LYS A 43 8.82 1.79 -4.66
C LYS A 43 7.29 1.85 -4.76
N LEU A 44 6.70 1.64 -5.94
CA LEU A 44 5.24 1.68 -6.11
C LEU A 44 4.52 0.55 -5.37
N PHE A 45 5.11 -0.65 -5.29
CA PHE A 45 4.51 -1.76 -4.56
C PHE A 45 4.72 -1.66 -3.05
N LEU A 46 5.91 -1.26 -2.57
CA LEU A 46 6.22 -1.16 -1.14
C LEU A 46 5.67 0.12 -0.50
N ASN A 47 5.61 1.26 -1.20
CA ASN A 47 5.03 2.51 -0.68
C ASN A 47 3.51 2.58 -0.76
N ARG A 48 2.80 1.48 -1.08
CA ARG A 48 1.36 1.40 -0.77
C ARG A 48 1.20 1.36 0.74
N LYS A 49 1.30 2.53 1.39
CA LYS A 49 1.04 2.70 2.82
C LYS A 49 -0.31 2.07 3.09
N LYS A 50 -0.32 0.96 3.83
CA LYS A 50 -1.56 0.35 4.31
C LYS A 50 -2.29 1.43 5.10
N ASN A 51 -3.42 1.87 4.58
CA ASN A 51 -4.21 2.90 5.24
C ASN A 51 -4.82 2.25 6.49
N LYS A 52 -4.17 2.43 7.65
CA LYS A 52 -4.59 1.85 8.93
C LYS A 52 -6.06 2.17 9.24
N ARG A 53 -6.54 3.35 8.82
CA ARG A 53 -7.95 3.76 8.95
C ARG A 53 -8.88 2.80 8.20
N LYS A 54 -8.54 2.47 6.95
CA LYS A 54 -9.30 1.52 6.12
C LYS A 54 -9.26 0.10 6.68
N GLU A 55 -8.14 -0.29 7.29
CA GLU A 55 -7.99 -1.58 7.97
C GLU A 55 -8.90 -1.66 9.21
N TYR A 56 -8.91 -0.63 10.06
CA TYR A 56 -9.79 -0.58 11.24
C TYR A 56 -11.27 -0.54 10.88
N TYR A 57 -11.64 0.19 9.82
CA TYR A 57 -13.01 0.18 9.30
C TYR A 57 -13.43 -1.22 8.82
N LYS A 58 -12.54 -1.91 8.08
CA LYS A 58 -12.80 -3.29 7.63
C LYS A 58 -12.97 -4.24 8.81
N ILE A 59 -12.13 -4.10 9.85
CA ILE A 59 -12.25 -4.90 11.06
C ILE A 59 -13.61 -4.68 11.73
N LEU A 60 -14.02 -3.43 11.94
CA LEU A 60 -15.32 -3.09 12.54
C LEU A 60 -16.50 -3.65 11.74
N LYS A 61 -16.46 -3.57 10.41
CA LYS A 61 -17.49 -4.13 9.53
C LYS A 61 -17.59 -5.66 9.60
N SER A 62 -16.49 -6.33 9.92
CA SER A 62 -16.40 -7.79 10.04
C SER A 62 -16.62 -8.31 11.47
N VAL A 63 -16.92 -7.44 12.44
CA VAL A 63 -17.18 -7.88 13.80
C VAL A 63 -18.48 -8.68 13.83
N ASP A 64 -18.38 -9.89 14.35
CA ASP A 64 -19.52 -10.73 14.68
C ASP A 64 -20.28 -10.12 15.88
N LEU A 65 -21.53 -9.71 15.64
CA LEU A 65 -22.41 -9.09 16.64
C LEU A 65 -23.14 -10.14 17.50
N ASP A 66 -23.08 -11.42 17.16
CA ASP A 66 -23.73 -12.49 17.92
C ASP A 66 -22.98 -12.75 19.24
N ASN A 67 -21.67 -12.49 19.25
CA ASN A 67 -20.85 -12.54 20.46
C ASN A 67 -20.73 -11.16 21.10
N SER A 68 -21.77 -10.71 21.81
CA SER A 68 -21.88 -9.38 22.42
C SER A 68 -20.63 -8.95 23.21
N LYS A 69 -20.02 -9.85 24.00
CA LYS A 69 -18.84 -9.54 24.81
C LYS A 69 -17.62 -9.27 23.94
N GLN A 70 -17.30 -10.20 23.03
CA GLN A 70 -16.13 -10.02 22.15
C GLN A 70 -16.33 -8.83 21.21
N ALA A 71 -17.55 -8.63 20.70
CA ALA A 71 -17.92 -7.48 19.90
C ALA A 71 -17.66 -6.18 20.65
N ALA A 72 -18.13 -6.06 21.90
CA ALA A 72 -17.93 -4.87 22.72
C ALA A 72 -16.44 -4.52 22.90
N TYR A 73 -15.59 -5.50 23.18
CA TYR A 73 -14.14 -5.26 23.28
C TYR A 73 -13.51 -4.83 21.96
N LYS A 74 -13.83 -5.52 20.86
CA LYS A 74 -13.29 -5.19 19.53
C LYS A 74 -13.77 -3.81 19.08
N ILE A 75 -15.05 -3.53 19.19
CA ILE A 75 -15.66 -2.28 18.75
C ILE A 75 -15.08 -1.10 19.53
N THR A 76 -15.01 -1.17 20.86
CA THR A 76 -14.38 -0.09 21.65
C THR A 76 -12.93 0.18 21.23
N LYS A 77 -12.14 -0.87 20.97
CA LYS A 77 -10.73 -0.72 20.60
C LYS A 77 -10.60 -0.03 19.24
N TYR A 78 -11.28 -0.55 18.22
CA TYR A 78 -11.12 -0.08 16.85
C TYR A 78 -11.87 1.23 16.57
N ALA A 79 -13.00 1.48 17.23
CA ALA A 79 -13.72 2.77 17.12
C ALA A 79 -12.86 3.94 17.61
N ARG A 80 -12.14 3.78 18.73
CA ARG A 80 -11.20 4.80 19.24
C ARG A 80 -10.05 5.07 18.27
N LEU A 81 -9.52 4.03 17.64
CA LEU A 81 -8.42 4.16 16.68
C LEU A 81 -8.86 4.76 15.34
N LEU A 82 -10.14 4.63 15.01
CA LEU A 82 -10.73 5.09 13.78
C LEU A 82 -11.18 6.57 13.86
N SER A 83 -11.61 7.01 15.05
CA SER A 83 -12.12 8.36 15.31
C SER A 83 -11.02 9.42 15.30
N GLN A 84 -11.06 10.34 14.34
CA GLN A 84 -10.08 11.42 14.18
C GLN A 84 -10.69 12.80 14.40
N SER A 85 -11.89 13.05 13.87
CA SER A 85 -12.60 14.32 14.02
C SER A 85 -13.34 14.41 15.35
N ASP A 86 -13.65 15.63 15.80
CA ASP A 86 -14.37 15.84 17.06
C ASP A 86 -15.80 15.29 17.01
N ARG A 87 -16.43 15.26 15.82
CA ARG A 87 -17.73 14.62 15.62
C ARG A 87 -17.64 13.10 15.79
N GLU A 88 -16.67 12.46 15.14
CA GLU A 88 -16.45 11.01 15.24
C GLU A 88 -16.12 10.61 16.69
N LYS A 89 -15.32 11.41 17.40
CA LYS A 89 -14.98 11.16 18.82
C LYS A 89 -16.21 11.21 19.73
N LYS A 90 -17.14 12.15 19.50
CA LYS A 90 -18.41 12.23 20.25
C LYS A 90 -19.26 10.98 20.03
N LEU A 91 -19.47 10.59 18.77
CA LEU A 91 -20.20 9.37 18.42
C LEU A 91 -19.53 8.12 18.97
N CYS A 92 -18.20 8.08 18.96
CA CYS A 92 -17.43 6.98 19.55
C CYS A 92 -17.61 6.92 21.08
N HIS A 93 -17.73 8.05 21.77
CA HIS A 93 -17.97 8.09 23.20
C HIS A 93 -19.35 7.51 23.53
N GLU A 94 -20.39 7.99 22.86
CA GLU A 94 -21.77 7.48 22.98
C GLU A 94 -21.83 5.97 22.74
N LEU A 95 -21.16 5.49 21.68
CA LEU A 95 -21.07 4.07 21.36
C LEU A 95 -20.37 3.25 22.46
N ILE A 96 -19.33 3.81 23.08
CA ILE A 96 -18.56 3.10 24.10
C ILE A 96 -19.34 3.01 25.40
N GLU A 97 -20.02 4.09 25.79
CA GLU A 97 -20.84 4.15 27.00
C GLU A 97 -21.91 3.05 27.01
N GLU A 98 -22.60 2.86 25.89
CA GLU A 98 -23.53 1.73 25.69
C GLU A 98 -22.83 0.37 25.83
N LEU A 99 -21.64 0.23 25.25
CA LEU A 99 -20.88 -1.02 25.26
C LEU A 99 -20.30 -1.38 26.65
N GLU A 100 -20.17 -0.44 27.59
CA GLU A 100 -19.62 -0.73 28.92
C GLU A 100 -20.48 -1.75 29.68
N THR A 101 -21.79 -1.68 29.52
CA THR A 101 -22.75 -2.59 30.16
C THR A 101 -22.53 -4.07 29.78
N TYR A 102 -21.91 -4.31 28.62
CA TYR A 102 -21.66 -5.65 28.06
C TYR A 102 -20.25 -6.18 28.39
N LYS A 103 -19.29 -5.32 28.81
CA LYS A 103 -17.87 -5.70 28.89
C LYS A 103 -17.47 -6.49 30.12
N TYR A 104 -18.29 -6.50 31.18
CA TYR A 104 -17.88 -7.09 32.46
C TYR A 104 -18.82 -8.15 32.99
N LYS A 105 -19.94 -8.41 32.29
CA LYS A 105 -20.88 -9.47 32.67
C LYS A 105 -20.35 -10.85 32.24
N LYS A 106 -20.68 -11.88 33.03
CA LYS A 106 -20.30 -13.27 32.76
C LYS A 106 -21.18 -13.87 31.66
N GLU A 107 -22.47 -13.64 31.75
CA GLU A 107 -23.45 -13.89 30.69
C GLU A 107 -23.93 -12.54 30.17
N VAL A 108 -24.01 -12.42 28.85
CA VAL A 108 -24.25 -11.14 28.18
C VAL A 108 -25.42 -11.33 27.23
N GLU A 109 -26.43 -10.49 27.37
CA GLU A 109 -27.58 -10.45 26.47
C GLU A 109 -27.15 -10.06 25.05
N ALA A 110 -28.00 -10.37 24.07
CA ALA A 110 -27.80 -9.92 22.71
C ALA A 110 -27.75 -8.39 22.65
N LEU A 111 -26.91 -7.84 21.75
CA LEU A 111 -26.81 -6.40 21.56
C LEU A 111 -28.18 -5.80 21.21
N SER A 112 -28.55 -4.73 21.92
CA SER A 112 -29.82 -4.04 21.74
C SER A 112 -30.00 -3.51 20.31
N SER A 113 -31.25 -3.32 19.89
CA SER A 113 -31.57 -2.64 18.62
C SER A 113 -30.99 -1.22 18.58
N ASP A 114 -30.99 -0.54 19.72
CA ASP A 114 -30.50 0.83 19.85
C ASP A 114 -28.99 0.89 19.62
N PHE A 115 -28.25 -0.08 20.14
CA PHE A 115 -26.82 -0.22 19.86
C PHE A 115 -26.56 -0.35 18.36
N LYS A 116 -27.33 -1.16 17.63
CA LYS A 116 -27.16 -1.34 16.18
C LYS A 116 -27.38 -0.03 15.41
N ILE A 117 -28.33 0.79 15.87
CA ILE A 117 -28.60 2.13 15.28
C ILE A 117 -27.42 3.07 15.53
N ILE A 118 -26.92 3.15 16.77
CA ILE A 118 -25.78 4.00 17.14
C ILE A 118 -24.52 3.56 16.39
N PHE A 119 -24.28 2.25 16.31
CA PHE A 119 -23.17 1.66 15.57
C PHE A 119 -23.25 1.99 14.07
N GLY A 120 -24.44 1.89 13.46
CA GLY A 120 -24.66 2.30 12.07
C GLY A 120 -24.32 3.76 11.82
N ARG A 121 -24.83 4.68 12.67
CA ARG A 121 -24.52 6.11 12.59
C ARG A 121 -23.03 6.41 12.73
N PHE A 122 -22.35 5.70 13.63
CA PHE A 122 -20.90 5.80 13.77
C PHE A 122 -20.19 5.36 12.49
N MET A 123 -20.55 4.19 11.94
CA MET A 123 -19.94 3.66 10.72
C MET A 123 -20.17 4.59 9.51
N ASP A 124 -21.35 5.21 9.38
CA ASP A 124 -21.65 6.19 8.33
C ASP A 124 -20.81 7.45 8.48
N SER A 125 -20.56 7.89 9.72
CA SER A 125 -19.76 9.08 9.98
C SER A 125 -18.27 8.90 9.64
N VAL A 126 -17.79 7.65 9.67
CA VAL A 126 -16.40 7.31 9.40
C VAL A 126 -16.21 6.55 8.08
N ASP A 127 -17.16 6.63 7.14
CA ASP A 127 -17.02 5.95 5.85
C ASP A 127 -15.77 6.47 5.09
N VAL A 128 -14.87 5.56 4.66
CA VAL A 128 -13.52 5.84 4.08
C VAL A 128 -13.29 5.19 2.73
#